data_AF-A0A934G5X4-F1
#
_entry.id   AF-A0A934G5X4-F1
#
_cell.length_a   1.000
_cell.length_b   1.000
_cell.length_c   1.000
_cell.angle_alpha   90.00
_cell.angle_beta   90.00
_cell.angle_gamma   90.00
#
_symmetry.space_group_name_H-M   'P 1'
#
loop_
_entity.id
_entity.type
_entity.pdbx_description
1 polymer ?
#
loop_
_entity_poly.entity_id
_entity_poly.type
_entity_poly.pdbx_seq_one_letter_code
_entity_poly.pdbx_strand_id
1 'polypeptide(L)'
;MVDKFEEAKAAGVQESVLNPVRDKHYEADIHWEWWTASNGAGFHNPEAATDSLNKSMAISQEAIKMLEDATAAKRGAARTAMAAPAAAEKK
;
A
#
# COMPACT_ATOMS: atom_id res chain seq x y z
N MET A 1 -2.37 1.62 -5.19
CA MET A 1 -1.47 1.74 -4.02
C MET A 1 -1.40 3.18 -3.51
N VAL A 2 -1.11 4.17 -4.37
CA VAL A 2 -1.04 5.59 -4.00
C VAL A 2 -2.29 6.07 -3.24
N ASP A 3 -3.49 5.84 -3.78
CA ASP A 3 -4.74 6.25 -3.10
C ASP A 3 -4.91 5.56 -1.73
N LYS A 4 -4.56 4.26 -1.66
CA LYS A 4 -4.61 3.50 -0.40
C LYS A 4 -3.63 4.03 0.64
N PHE A 5 -2.52 4.61 0.21
CA PHE A 5 -1.55 5.22 1.12
C PHE A 5 -2.15 6.45 1.79
N GLU A 6 -2.81 7.33 1.01
CA GLU A 6 -3.48 8.50 1.56
C GLU A 6 -4.69 8.10 2.43
N GLU A 7 -5.46 7.08 2.05
CA GLU A 7 -6.53 6.52 2.89
C GLU A 7 -5.98 6.03 4.25
N ALA A 8 -4.87 5.30 4.25
CA ALA A 8 -4.25 4.76 5.47
C ALA A 8 -3.70 5.87 6.37
N LYS A 9 -3.04 6.87 5.78
CA LYS A 9 -2.55 8.05 6.48
C LYS A 9 -3.70 8.85 7.10
N ALA A 10 -4.79 9.08 6.35
CA ALA A 10 -5.99 9.73 6.86
C ALA A 10 -6.67 8.93 8.00
N ALA A 11 -6.60 7.59 7.98
CA ALA A 11 -7.06 6.74 9.06
C ALA A 11 -6.14 6.76 10.31
N GLY A 12 -4.98 7.40 10.24
CA GLY A 12 -4.02 7.48 11.34
C GLY A 12 -3.17 6.23 11.51
N VAL A 13 -2.92 5.50 10.41
CA VAL A 13 -1.90 4.44 10.38
C VAL A 13 -0.52 5.08 10.66
N GLN A 14 0.25 4.41 11.51
CA GLN A 14 1.54 4.91 11.99
C GLN A 14 2.64 4.87 10.94
N GLU A 15 3.59 5.82 11.00
CA GLU A 15 4.71 5.93 10.07
C GLU A 15 5.60 4.67 10.01
N SER A 16 5.68 3.89 11.10
CA SER A 16 6.44 2.62 11.09
C SER A 16 5.84 1.58 10.14
N VAL A 17 4.56 1.71 9.76
CA VAL A 17 3.90 0.87 8.75
C VAL A 17 3.93 1.54 7.39
N LEU A 18 3.83 2.87 7.34
CA LEU A 18 3.85 3.63 6.08
C LEU A 18 5.23 3.68 5.43
N ASN A 19 6.32 3.74 6.20
CA ASN A 19 7.68 3.82 5.66
C ASN A 19 8.05 2.62 4.76
N PRO A 20 7.86 1.35 5.18
CA PRO A 20 8.11 0.21 4.29
C PRO A 20 7.26 0.21 3.01
N VAL A 21 6.07 0.81 3.05
CA VAL A 21 5.22 0.95 1.85
C VAL A 21 5.81 1.97 0.87
N ARG A 22 6.49 3.01 1.35
CA ARG A 22 7.22 3.94 0.48
C ARG A 22 8.39 3.26 -0.23
N ASP A 23 9.10 2.39 0.46
CA ASP A 23 10.19 1.60 -0.15
C ASP A 23 9.66 0.67 -1.25
N LYS A 24 8.53 -0.01 -0.98
CA LYS A 24 7.82 -0.82 -1.98
C LYS A 24 7.31 0.02 -3.15
N HIS A 25 6.85 1.25 -2.89
CA HIS A 25 6.44 2.15 -3.95
C HIS A 25 7.61 2.47 -4.88
N TYR A 26 8.77 2.83 -4.31
CA TYR A 26 9.97 3.11 -5.10
C TYR A 26 10.36 1.93 -6.00
N GLU A 27 10.34 0.71 -5.47
CA GLU A 27 10.67 -0.49 -6.24
C GLU A 27 9.62 -0.80 -7.33
N ALA A 28 8.34 -0.70 -7.00
CA ALA A 28 7.26 -0.92 -7.96
C ALA A 28 7.26 0.13 -9.08
N ASP A 29 7.56 1.38 -8.75
CA ASP A 29 7.58 2.51 -9.66
C ASP A 29 8.71 2.36 -10.68
N ILE A 30 9.93 2.05 -10.26
CA ILE A 30 11.05 1.80 -11.19
C ILE A 30 10.71 0.69 -12.18
N HIS A 31 10.07 -0.38 -11.70
CA HIS A 31 9.68 -1.51 -12.54
C HIS A 31 8.59 -1.18 -13.56
N TRP A 32 7.83 -0.10 -13.36
CA TRP A 32 6.80 0.41 -14.27
C TRP A 32 7.32 1.56 -15.14
N GLU A 33 7.86 2.61 -14.52
CA GLU A 33 8.26 3.86 -15.17
C GLU A 33 9.35 3.65 -16.22
N TRP A 34 10.26 2.68 -16.00
CA TRP A 34 11.24 2.33 -17.02
C TRP A 34 10.61 2.04 -18.39
N TRP A 35 9.45 1.37 -18.39
CA TRP A 35 8.77 0.94 -19.62
C TRP A 35 7.85 2.00 -20.20
N THR A 36 7.36 2.93 -19.39
CA THR A 36 6.62 4.11 -19.90
C THR A 36 7.57 5.17 -20.45
N ALA A 37 8.75 5.32 -19.86
CA ALA A 37 9.81 6.20 -20.34
C ALA A 37 10.53 5.64 -21.59
N SER A 38 10.58 4.32 -21.74
CA SER A 38 11.20 3.66 -22.89
C SER A 38 10.40 3.84 -24.18
N ASN A 39 11.05 4.37 -25.22
CA ASN A 39 10.49 4.46 -26.56
C ASN A 39 10.58 3.10 -27.26
N GLY A 40 9.58 2.26 -27.06
CA GLY A 40 9.49 0.95 -27.69
C GLY A 40 8.34 0.08 -27.17
N ALA A 41 7.66 0.49 -26.09
CA ALA A 41 6.53 -0.23 -25.51
C ALA A 41 6.84 -1.73 -25.28
N GLY A 42 8.07 -2.03 -24.84
CA GLY A 42 8.55 -3.40 -24.63
C GLY A 42 9.03 -4.15 -25.88
N PHE A 43 8.84 -3.63 -27.10
CA PHE A 43 9.22 -4.32 -28.35
C PHE A 43 10.71 -4.69 -28.42
N HIS A 44 11.59 -3.84 -27.88
CA HIS A 44 13.03 -4.10 -27.85
C HIS A 44 13.43 -5.28 -26.95
N ASN A 45 12.62 -5.59 -25.93
CA ASN A 45 12.85 -6.72 -25.03
C ASN A 45 11.53 -7.13 -24.33
N PRO A 46 10.67 -7.92 -25.00
CA PRO A 46 9.32 -8.20 -24.53
C PRO A 46 9.29 -9.09 -23.27
N GLU A 47 10.24 -9.99 -23.13
CA GLU A 47 10.37 -10.85 -21.95
C GLU A 47 10.73 -10.02 -20.71
N ALA A 48 11.76 -9.18 -20.79
CA ALA A 48 12.14 -8.30 -19.68
C ALA A 48 11.03 -7.29 -19.33
N ALA A 49 10.28 -6.80 -20.32
CA ALA A 49 9.12 -5.94 -20.09
C ALA A 49 8.04 -6.67 -19.29
N THR A 50 7.71 -7.88 -19.70
CA THR A 50 6.71 -8.72 -19.02
C THR A 50 7.13 -9.01 -17.58
N ASP A 51 8.37 -9.45 -17.36
CA ASP A 51 8.88 -9.77 -16.03
C ASP A 51 8.93 -8.54 -15.10
N SER A 52 9.39 -7.41 -15.61
CA SER A 52 9.46 -6.17 -14.85
C SER A 52 8.08 -5.64 -14.47
N LEU A 53 7.14 -5.60 -15.42
CA LEU A 53 5.77 -5.16 -15.15
C LEU A 53 5.06 -6.11 -14.17
N ASN A 54 5.29 -7.42 -14.28
CA ASN A 54 4.78 -8.39 -13.31
C ASN A 54 5.34 -8.15 -11.89
N LYS A 55 6.63 -7.82 -11.77
CA LYS A 55 7.24 -7.41 -10.49
C LYS A 55 6.59 -6.15 -9.92
N SER A 56 6.41 -5.12 -10.75
CA SER A 56 5.71 -3.89 -10.34
C SER A 56 4.31 -4.18 -9.80
N MET A 57 3.54 -5.03 -10.48
CA MET A 57 2.21 -5.44 -10.04
C MET A 57 2.25 -6.21 -8.73
N ALA A 58 3.14 -7.18 -8.58
CA ALA A 58 3.24 -8.00 -7.37
C ALA A 58 3.60 -7.16 -6.14
N ILE A 59 4.61 -6.30 -6.26
CA ILE A 59 5.04 -5.40 -5.18
C ILE A 59 3.91 -4.42 -4.82
N SER A 60 3.23 -3.86 -5.83
CA SER A 60 2.10 -2.96 -5.62
C SER A 60 0.94 -3.64 -4.88
N GLN A 61 0.63 -4.90 -5.22
CA GLN A 61 -0.42 -5.67 -4.55
C GLN A 61 -0.07 -6.02 -3.11
N GLU A 62 1.19 -6.38 -2.84
CA GLU A 62 1.68 -6.61 -1.48
C GLU A 62 1.56 -5.33 -0.64
N ALA A 63 2.00 -4.19 -1.18
CA ALA A 63 1.89 -2.89 -0.52
C ALA A 63 0.44 -2.47 -0.28
N ILE A 64 -0.46 -2.70 -1.24
CA ILE A 64 -1.91 -2.47 -1.06
C ILE A 64 -2.44 -3.30 0.11
N LYS A 65 -2.11 -4.60 0.16
CA LYS A 65 -2.55 -5.47 1.25
C LYS A 65 -2.06 -4.97 2.61
N MET A 66 -0.79 -4.57 2.71
CA MET A 66 -0.25 -3.98 3.95
C MET A 66 -1.06 -2.76 4.42
N LEU A 67 -1.41 -1.87 3.48
CA LEU A 67 -2.18 -0.66 3.77
C LEU A 67 -3.62 -0.99 4.19
N GLU A 68 -4.27 -1.93 3.51
CA GLU A 68 -5.64 -2.35 3.81
C GLU A 68 -5.73 -3.02 5.18
N ASP A 69 -4.83 -3.97 5.47
CA ASP A 69 -4.79 -4.67 6.75
C ASP A 69 -4.51 -3.69 7.92
N ALA A 70 -3.56 -2.77 7.73
CA ALA A 70 -3.24 -1.75 8.75
C ALA A 70 -4.39 -0.76 8.98
N THR A 71 -5.07 -0.35 7.90
CA THR A 71 -6.22 0.54 7.98
C THR A 71 -7.40 -0.14 8.68
N ALA A 72 -7.65 -1.41 8.38
CA ALA A 72 -8.68 -2.21 9.03
C ALA A 72 -8.38 -2.36 10.53
N ALA A 73 -7.15 -2.70 10.90
CA ALA A 73 -6.72 -2.80 12.30
C ALA A 73 -6.89 -1.46 13.05
N LYS A 74 -6.50 -0.34 12.43
CA LYS A 74 -6.64 0.99 13.03
C LYS A 74 -8.11 1.38 13.26
N ARG A 75 -8.97 1.12 12.28
CA ARG A 75 -10.43 1.34 12.41
C ARG A 75 -11.05 0.43 13.47
N GLY A 76 -10.61 -0.83 13.56
CA GLY A 76 -11.03 -1.77 14.60
C GLY A 76 -10.68 -1.28 15.99
N ALA A 77 -9.43 -0.86 16.21
CA ALA A 77 -8.97 -0.30 17.49
C ALA A 77 -9.77 0.95 17.90
N ALA A 78 -10.06 1.85 16.96
CA ALA A 78 -10.89 3.03 17.22
C ALA A 78 -12.32 2.67 17.68
N ARG A 79 -12.94 1.65 17.05
CA ARG A 79 -14.26 1.16 17.48
C ARG A 79 -14.24 0.56 18.88
N THR A 80 -13.23 -0.25 19.20
CA THR A 80 -13.09 -0.85 20.54
C THR A 80 -12.90 0.22 21.62
N ALA A 81 -12.07 1.24 21.34
CA ALA A 81 -11.86 2.36 22.27
C ALA A 81 -13.15 3.17 22.52
N MET A 82 -13.99 3.36 21.49
CA MET A 82 -15.24 4.11 21.62
C MET A 82 -16.36 3.33 22.34
N ALA A 83 -16.29 1.99 22.37
CA ALA A 83 -17.25 1.15 23.09
C ALA A 83 -16.94 0.99 24.60
N ALA A 84 -15.68 1.22 25.01
CA ALA A 84 -15.24 1.10 26.40
C ALA A 84 -15.90 2.06 27.41
N PRO A 85 -16.18 3.36 27.11
CA PRO A 85 -16.77 4.26 28.10
C PRO A 85 -18.21 3.90 28.49
N ALA A 86 -18.98 3.21 27.64
CA ALA A 86 -20.38 2.87 27.91
C ALA A 86 -20.57 1.70 28.91
N ALA A 87 -19.52 0.92 29.18
CA ALA A 87 -19.56 -0.20 30.11
C ALA A 87 -19.21 0.20 31.56
N ALA A 88 -18.60 1.36 31.77
CA ALA A 88 -18.12 1.81 33.08
C ALA A 88 -19.22 2.46 33.95
N GLU A 89 -20.35 2.88 33.38
CA GLU A 89 -21.46 3.54 34.10
C GLU A 89 -22.50 2.58 34.72
N LYS A 90 -22.29 1.25 34.65
CA LYS A 90 -23.24 0.25 35.19
C LYS A 90 -22.77 -0.42 36.50
N LYS A 91 -22.01 0.25 37.35
CA LYS A 91 -21.66 -0.26 38.69
C LYS A 91 -22.01 0.72 39.79
#